data_AF-A0A938MWE4-F1
#
_entry.id   AF-A0A938MWE4-F1
#
_cell.length_a   1.000
_cell.length_b   1.000
_cell.length_c   1.000
_cell.angle_alpha   90.00
_cell.angle_beta   90.00
_cell.angle_gamma   90.00
#
_symmetry.space_group_name_H-M   'P 1'
#
loop_
_entity.id
_entity.type
_entity.pdbx_description
1 polymer ?
#
loop_
_entity_poly.entity_id
_entity_poly.type
_entity_poly.pdbx_seq_one_letter_code
_entity_poly.pdbx_strand_id
1 'polypeptide(L)'
;MPTTGGRPEIAPYPLWTVRFLLTMEPGRRAFVLAAGDLAGSWPIHVRARATDRIMTIDQRPDFWLDERGQDRPRWKPSRHVPDAQQEKLSPDLAHQPSLAYVPYLVSGDHYYLEEAYFWANYCLLASWWHPREKSRGLLADQIRGDAWALRNLGDAAWVATDGDAEQAYFEEKIRNNLERRIAVMYGPPEFNRIGAWGLRTVEDARIQNPANPRWIITAPWEEDYLLWSFHHLVELGWHDAARPRDFLLRLRVATLLHAPDFDPRLATPYRMVVGEQAADGRPVVYDDWKVLGRENARLSKPDVPNYGNSYAYSARAALVCGVDGGFPGAREALAVLEGLLPGHRDVMAGEPFWAIVPRPAAPMPRRRVEAGIGRD
;
A
#
# COMPACT_ATOMS: atom_id res chain seq x y z
N MET A 1 -8.50 -14.23 -3.57
CA MET A 1 -8.34 -12.81 -3.22
C MET A 1 -8.82 -11.77 -4.25
N PRO A 2 -9.16 -12.03 -5.53
CA PRO A 2 -9.38 -10.94 -6.49
C PRO A 2 -10.80 -10.32 -6.48
N THR A 3 -11.46 -10.25 -5.32
CA THR A 3 -12.81 -9.65 -5.21
C THR A 3 -12.77 -8.19 -4.75
N THR A 4 -13.68 -7.38 -5.26
CA THR A 4 -13.83 -5.95 -4.92
C THR A 4 -14.49 -5.76 -3.55
N GLY A 5 -14.30 -4.58 -2.96
CA GLY A 5 -14.95 -4.17 -1.71
C GLY A 5 -14.01 -4.07 -0.50
N GLY A 6 -14.47 -3.35 0.54
CA GLY A 6 -13.76 -3.20 1.81
C GLY A 6 -13.85 -4.49 2.61
N ARG A 7 -12.78 -5.29 2.60
CA ARG A 7 -12.74 -6.62 3.21
C ARG A 7 -11.96 -6.64 4.53
N PRO A 8 -12.31 -7.52 5.49
CA PRO A 8 -11.71 -7.58 6.83
C PRO A 8 -10.19 -7.80 6.81
N GLU A 9 -9.67 -8.46 5.79
CA GLU A 9 -8.24 -8.74 5.63
C GLU A 9 -7.45 -7.63 4.94
N ILE A 10 -8.11 -6.58 4.44
CA ILE A 10 -7.52 -5.55 3.58
C ILE A 10 -7.59 -4.18 4.23
N ALA A 11 -6.47 -3.82 4.85
CA ALA A 11 -6.10 -2.51 5.39
C ALA A 11 -4.58 -2.58 5.67
N PRO A 12 -3.96 -1.62 6.37
CA PRO A 12 -2.57 -1.75 6.83
C PRO A 12 -2.30 -3.10 7.53
N TYR A 13 -3.23 -3.53 8.38
CA TYR A 13 -3.26 -4.85 8.98
C TYR A 13 -4.69 -5.41 8.98
N PRO A 14 -4.88 -6.74 8.94
CA PRO A 14 -6.20 -7.34 9.03
C PRO A 14 -6.97 -6.90 10.27
N LEU A 15 -8.29 -6.77 10.16
CA LEU A 15 -9.17 -6.29 11.22
C LEU A 15 -9.00 -7.08 12.52
N TRP A 16 -8.84 -8.40 12.43
CA TRP A 16 -8.64 -9.24 13.60
C TRP A 16 -7.29 -8.98 14.29
N THR A 17 -6.26 -8.66 13.51
CA THR A 17 -4.95 -8.23 14.01
C THR A 17 -5.09 -6.90 14.75
N VAL A 18 -5.77 -5.92 14.16
CA VAL A 18 -5.97 -4.61 14.82
C VAL A 18 -6.77 -4.75 16.11
N ARG A 19 -7.85 -5.54 16.10
CA ARG A 19 -8.65 -5.80 17.31
C ARG A 19 -7.83 -6.48 18.40
N PHE A 20 -6.96 -7.42 18.04
CA PHE A 20 -6.02 -8.00 18.99
C PHE A 20 -5.07 -6.94 19.55
N LEU A 21 -4.40 -6.15 18.71
CA LEU A 21 -3.45 -5.13 19.17
C LEU A 21 -4.06 -4.06 20.09
N LEU A 22 -5.33 -3.69 19.87
CA LEU A 22 -6.03 -2.70 20.69
C LEU A 22 -6.47 -3.23 22.05
N THR A 23 -6.64 -4.55 22.21
CA THR A 23 -7.28 -5.14 23.40
C THR A 23 -6.41 -6.15 24.13
N MET A 24 -5.40 -6.68 23.44
CA MET A 24 -4.48 -7.70 23.92
C MET A 24 -5.18 -8.97 24.45
N GLU A 25 -6.43 -9.21 24.05
CA GLU A 25 -7.22 -10.34 24.52
C GLU A 25 -6.65 -11.69 24.01
N PRO A 26 -6.45 -12.70 24.88
CA PRO A 26 -5.90 -14.00 24.49
C PRO A 26 -6.70 -14.72 23.39
N GLY A 27 -8.03 -14.62 23.42
CA GLY A 27 -8.88 -15.22 22.38
C GLY A 27 -8.67 -14.59 21.00
N ARG A 28 -8.44 -13.28 20.94
CA ARG A 28 -8.10 -12.59 19.69
C ARG A 28 -6.69 -12.92 19.22
N ARG A 29 -5.73 -13.08 20.15
CA ARG A 29 -4.39 -13.60 19.84
C ARG A 29 -4.46 -14.97 19.16
N ALA A 30 -5.28 -15.89 19.69
CA ALA A 30 -5.45 -17.22 19.11
C ALA A 30 -5.98 -17.15 17.67
N PHE A 31 -6.93 -16.26 17.39
CA PHE A 31 -7.43 -16.05 16.03
C PHE A 31 -6.38 -15.44 15.09
N VAL A 32 -5.58 -14.48 15.57
CA VAL A 32 -4.46 -13.90 14.81
C VAL A 32 -3.45 -14.97 14.40
N LEU A 33 -3.07 -15.85 15.33
CA LEU A 33 -2.15 -16.95 15.05
C LEU A 33 -2.77 -18.00 14.13
N ALA A 34 -4.03 -18.39 14.34
CA ALA A 34 -4.72 -19.33 13.45
C ALA A 34 -4.84 -18.80 12.00
N ALA A 35 -5.07 -17.49 11.83
CA ALA A 35 -5.03 -16.87 10.50
C ALA A 35 -3.62 -16.87 9.90
N GLY A 36 -2.59 -16.69 10.73
CA GLY A 36 -1.19 -16.83 10.34
C GLY A 36 -0.82 -18.26 9.93
N ASP A 37 -1.30 -19.28 10.63
CA ASP A 37 -1.07 -20.71 10.31
C ASP A 37 -1.61 -21.07 8.91
N LEU A 38 -2.65 -20.34 8.47
CA LEU A 38 -3.23 -20.51 7.14
C LEU A 38 -2.49 -19.72 6.04
N ALA A 39 -1.50 -18.89 6.38
CA ALA A 39 -0.67 -18.17 5.41
C ALA A 39 0.04 -19.14 4.45
N GLY A 40 0.48 -20.29 4.97
CA GLY A 40 1.10 -21.36 4.20
C GLY A 40 0.17 -22.10 3.23
N SER A 41 -1.15 -21.88 3.30
CA SER A 41 -2.10 -22.54 2.39
C SER A 41 -2.09 -21.92 0.98
N TRP A 42 -1.56 -20.71 0.84
CA TRP A 42 -1.56 -19.98 -0.43
C TRP A 42 -0.52 -20.52 -1.40
N PRO A 43 -0.78 -20.58 -2.72
CA PRO A 43 0.16 -21.14 -3.68
C PRO A 43 1.23 -20.12 -4.10
N ILE A 44 1.97 -19.59 -3.12
CA ILE A 44 2.96 -18.50 -3.32
C ILE A 44 4.41 -18.94 -3.03
N HIS A 45 4.58 -20.11 -2.41
CA HIS A 45 5.87 -20.57 -1.88
C HIS A 45 6.75 -21.14 -2.98
N VAL A 46 7.81 -20.41 -3.33
CA VAL A 46 8.84 -20.87 -4.27
C VAL A 46 10.19 -20.85 -3.55
N ARG A 47 10.78 -22.03 -3.37
CA ARG A 47 12.09 -22.21 -2.74
C ARG A 47 13.18 -22.48 -3.77
N ALA A 48 14.37 -21.94 -3.52
CA ALA A 48 15.56 -22.28 -4.28
C ALA A 48 16.13 -23.61 -3.76
N ARG A 49 16.17 -24.65 -4.62
CA ARG A 49 16.67 -25.99 -4.25
C ARG A 49 18.07 -25.97 -3.62
N ALA A 50 18.93 -25.05 -4.06
CA ALA A 50 20.32 -24.99 -3.63
C ALA A 50 20.48 -24.51 -2.18
N THR A 51 19.57 -23.67 -1.69
CA THR A 51 19.68 -23.02 -0.38
C THR A 51 18.54 -23.40 0.58
N ASP A 52 17.47 -24.00 0.05
CA ASP A 52 16.18 -24.23 0.72
C ASP A 52 15.51 -22.94 1.25
N ARG A 53 15.99 -21.78 0.84
CA ARG A 53 15.44 -20.45 1.16
C ARG A 53 14.46 -20.00 0.07
N ILE A 54 13.86 -18.82 0.23
CA ILE A 54 13.06 -18.20 -0.84
C ILE A 54 13.87 -18.11 -2.14
N MET A 55 13.23 -18.38 -3.28
CA MET A 55 13.86 -18.15 -4.57
C MET A 55 13.80 -16.68 -4.94
N THR A 56 14.95 -16.02 -5.04
CA THR A 56 14.99 -14.58 -5.33
C THR A 56 14.92 -14.30 -6.83
N ILE A 57 14.47 -13.10 -7.17
CA ILE A 57 14.53 -12.59 -8.54
C ILE A 57 15.96 -12.27 -8.99
N ASP A 58 16.94 -12.23 -8.09
CA ASP A 58 18.35 -12.05 -8.46
C ASP A 58 18.94 -13.36 -9.00
N GLN A 59 18.52 -14.48 -8.41
CA GLN A 59 18.86 -15.80 -8.91
C GLN A 59 18.13 -16.12 -10.21
N ARG A 60 16.86 -15.69 -10.35
CA ARG A 60 16.01 -15.96 -11.52
C ARG A 60 15.32 -14.68 -12.02
N PRO A 61 16.03 -13.80 -12.75
CA PRO A 61 15.54 -12.47 -13.11
C PRO A 61 14.30 -12.46 -14.01
N ASP A 62 14.17 -13.47 -14.87
CA ASP A 62 13.07 -13.60 -15.81
C ASP A 62 11.92 -14.49 -15.29
N PHE A 63 12.03 -15.04 -14.06
CA PHE A 63 10.96 -15.87 -13.48
C PHE A 63 9.80 -15.02 -12.97
N TRP A 64 8.58 -15.51 -13.19
CA TRP A 64 7.38 -15.00 -12.53
C TRP A 64 6.33 -16.12 -12.36
N LEU A 65 5.31 -15.88 -11.54
CA LEU A 65 4.24 -16.84 -11.21
C LEU A 65 2.96 -16.72 -12.06
N ASP A 66 2.76 -15.59 -12.73
CA ASP A 66 1.66 -15.36 -13.67
C ASP A 66 1.59 -16.43 -14.78
N GLU A 67 0.37 -16.72 -15.26
CA GLU A 67 0.09 -17.80 -16.20
C GLU A 67 0.92 -17.81 -17.49
N ARG A 68 1.36 -16.62 -17.93
CA ARG A 68 2.18 -16.37 -19.11
C ARG A 68 3.65 -16.77 -18.92
N GLY A 69 4.05 -17.13 -17.69
CA GLY A 69 5.42 -17.48 -17.33
C GLY A 69 5.78 -18.86 -17.86
N GLN A 70 6.91 -18.97 -18.54
CA GLN A 70 7.27 -20.21 -19.26
C GLN A 70 7.68 -21.34 -18.32
N ASP A 71 8.36 -21.01 -17.23
CA ASP A 71 9.01 -21.92 -16.29
C ASP A 71 8.36 -21.92 -14.89
N ARG A 72 7.20 -21.26 -14.75
CA ARG A 72 6.40 -21.32 -13.53
C ARG A 72 6.03 -22.77 -13.19
N PRO A 73 5.89 -23.12 -11.90
CA PRO A 73 5.31 -24.39 -11.52
C PRO A 73 3.93 -24.57 -12.17
N ARG A 74 3.85 -25.48 -13.15
CA ARG A 74 2.57 -25.98 -13.63
C ARG A 74 2.11 -26.98 -12.60
N TRP A 75 1.31 -26.51 -11.63
CA TRP A 75 0.65 -27.39 -10.68
C TRP A 75 -0.03 -28.50 -11.46
N LYS A 76 0.53 -29.72 -11.37
CA LYS A 76 -0.18 -30.89 -11.88
C LYS A 76 -1.42 -31.00 -11.00
N PRO A 77 -2.62 -31.09 -11.60
CA PRO A 77 -3.80 -31.37 -10.79
C PRO A 77 -3.53 -32.61 -9.95
N SER A 78 -4.08 -32.64 -8.73
CA SER A 78 -3.98 -33.80 -7.84
C SER A 78 -4.25 -35.09 -8.63
N ARG A 79 -3.56 -36.19 -8.31
CA ARG A 79 -3.88 -37.51 -8.88
C ARG A 79 -5.31 -37.95 -8.56
N HIS A 80 -5.93 -37.30 -7.58
CA HIS A 80 -7.33 -37.43 -7.24
C HIS A 80 -8.09 -36.29 -7.92
N VAL A 81 -9.27 -36.59 -8.47
CA VAL A 81 -10.19 -35.57 -8.98
C VAL A 81 -10.34 -34.50 -7.89
N PRO A 82 -9.96 -33.23 -8.14
CA PRO A 82 -10.15 -32.17 -7.17
C PRO A 82 -11.62 -32.18 -6.76
N ASP A 83 -11.90 -32.21 -5.46
CA ASP A 83 -13.26 -32.03 -4.97
C ASP A 83 -13.81 -30.74 -5.60
N ALA A 84 -15.00 -30.80 -6.20
CA ALA A 84 -15.64 -29.62 -6.77
C ALA A 84 -15.89 -28.54 -5.71
N GLN A 85 -15.87 -28.90 -4.42
CA GLN A 85 -15.95 -28.00 -3.28
C GLN A 85 -14.58 -27.45 -2.82
N GLN A 86 -13.46 -27.93 -3.37
CA GLN A 86 -12.14 -27.44 -2.98
C GLN A 86 -11.93 -26.01 -3.51
N GLU A 87 -11.95 -25.04 -2.60
CA GLU A 87 -11.66 -23.65 -2.93
C GLU A 87 -10.24 -23.52 -3.48
N LYS A 88 -10.12 -22.89 -4.65
CA LYS A 88 -8.83 -22.53 -5.23
C LYS A 88 -8.42 -21.15 -4.73
N LEU A 89 -7.41 -21.13 -3.86
CA LEU A 89 -6.79 -19.89 -3.41
C LEU A 89 -6.04 -19.24 -4.57
N SER A 90 -6.54 -18.08 -5.01
CA SER A 90 -5.91 -17.27 -6.05
C SER A 90 -5.28 -16.03 -5.42
N PRO A 91 -3.94 -15.96 -5.34
CA PRO A 91 -3.23 -14.81 -4.82
C PRO A 91 -3.27 -13.63 -5.79
N ASP A 92 -3.33 -12.41 -5.25
CA ASP A 92 -3.52 -11.18 -6.03
C ASP A 92 -2.78 -10.00 -5.37
N LEU A 93 -1.93 -9.32 -6.13
CA LEU A 93 -1.08 -8.22 -5.64
C LEU A 93 -1.89 -7.06 -5.04
N ALA A 94 -3.01 -6.71 -5.66
CA ALA A 94 -3.86 -5.62 -5.20
C ALA A 94 -4.63 -5.95 -3.91
N HIS A 95 -4.56 -7.19 -3.41
CA HIS A 95 -5.30 -7.63 -2.23
C HIS A 95 -4.42 -8.46 -1.27
N GLN A 96 -3.16 -8.05 -1.07
CA GLN A 96 -2.20 -8.74 -0.20
C GLN A 96 -2.43 -8.43 1.30
N PRO A 97 -2.87 -9.42 2.11
CA PRO A 97 -3.02 -9.25 3.55
C PRO A 97 -1.67 -9.28 4.29
N SER A 98 -1.66 -8.78 5.53
CA SER A 98 -0.55 -8.99 6.48
C SER A 98 -0.83 -10.21 7.35
N LEU A 99 -0.50 -11.41 6.88
CA LEU A 99 -0.80 -12.64 7.64
C LEU A 99 0.32 -13.11 8.55
N ALA A 100 1.57 -12.66 8.33
CA ALA A 100 2.73 -13.27 9.00
C ALA A 100 3.48 -12.30 9.94
N TYR A 101 3.54 -11.01 9.60
CA TYR A 101 4.32 -10.01 10.36
C TYR A 101 3.92 -9.93 11.85
N VAL A 102 2.65 -9.66 12.15
CA VAL A 102 2.20 -9.55 13.55
C VAL A 102 2.23 -10.89 14.29
N PRO A 103 1.81 -12.03 13.69
CA PRO A 103 2.04 -13.34 14.29
C PRO A 103 3.49 -13.59 14.69
N TYR A 104 4.47 -13.23 13.84
CA TYR A 104 5.88 -13.31 14.21
C TYR A 104 6.22 -12.43 15.41
N LEU A 105 5.84 -11.14 15.40
CA LEU A 105 6.16 -10.22 16.50
C LEU A 105 5.66 -10.68 17.87
N VAL A 106 4.54 -11.40 17.93
CA VAL A 106 3.93 -11.83 19.21
C VAL A 106 4.23 -13.27 19.59
N SER A 107 5.01 -13.99 18.79
CA SER A 107 5.37 -15.40 19.04
C SER A 107 6.87 -15.68 18.95
N GLY A 108 7.59 -14.97 18.08
CA GLY A 108 8.96 -15.28 17.70
C GLY A 108 9.10 -16.56 16.86
N ASP A 109 8.00 -17.14 16.38
CA ASP A 109 8.03 -18.43 15.67
C ASP A 109 8.62 -18.29 14.27
N HIS A 110 9.65 -19.09 13.98
CA HIS A 110 10.34 -19.10 12.69
C HIS A 110 9.40 -19.37 11.50
N TYR A 111 8.31 -20.13 11.71
CA TYR A 111 7.31 -20.35 10.68
C TYR A 111 6.74 -19.02 10.14
N TYR A 112 6.37 -18.10 11.02
CA TYR A 112 5.83 -16.80 10.59
C TYR A 112 6.90 -15.88 10.00
N LEU A 113 8.16 -16.03 10.40
CA LEU A 113 9.27 -15.32 9.75
C LEU A 113 9.40 -15.76 8.29
N GLU A 114 9.43 -17.08 8.04
CA GLU A 114 9.49 -17.60 6.67
C GLU A 114 8.26 -17.20 5.86
N GLU A 115 7.06 -17.27 6.43
CA GLU A 115 5.85 -16.79 5.75
C GLU A 115 5.95 -15.31 5.38
N ALA A 116 6.49 -14.45 6.24
CA ALA A 116 6.71 -13.04 5.91
C ALA A 116 7.62 -12.90 4.68
N TYR A 117 8.68 -13.69 4.59
CA TYR A 117 9.56 -13.74 3.41
C TYR A 117 8.82 -14.22 2.15
N PHE A 118 7.99 -15.27 2.24
CA PHE A 118 7.24 -15.77 1.09
C PHE A 118 6.21 -14.76 0.57
N TRP A 119 5.45 -14.12 1.46
CA TRP A 119 4.48 -13.08 1.08
C TRP A 119 5.15 -11.85 0.46
N ALA A 120 6.29 -11.41 1.01
CA ALA A 120 7.09 -10.34 0.43
C ALA A 120 7.67 -10.72 -0.94
N ASN A 121 8.22 -11.92 -1.07
CA ASN A 121 8.80 -12.36 -2.33
C ASN A 121 7.74 -12.64 -3.40
N TYR A 122 6.55 -13.11 -3.03
CA TYR A 122 5.42 -13.20 -3.95
C TYR A 122 5.09 -11.85 -4.58
N CYS A 123 5.21 -10.76 -3.81
CA CYS A 123 4.98 -9.41 -4.34
C CYS A 123 5.92 -9.05 -5.52
N LEU A 124 7.07 -9.71 -5.61
CA LEU A 124 8.02 -9.59 -6.72
C LEU A 124 7.77 -10.65 -7.80
N LEU A 125 7.55 -11.91 -7.39
CA LEU A 125 7.38 -13.03 -8.33
C LEU A 125 6.05 -12.98 -9.09
N ALA A 126 5.02 -12.31 -8.57
CA ALA A 126 3.74 -12.16 -9.26
C ALA A 126 3.80 -11.18 -10.45
N SER A 127 4.76 -10.25 -10.45
CA SER A 127 4.88 -9.22 -11.49
C SER A 127 5.67 -9.70 -12.70
N TRP A 128 5.25 -9.24 -13.89
CA TRP A 128 5.99 -9.42 -15.14
C TRP A 128 7.43 -8.89 -14.98
N TRP A 129 8.44 -9.74 -15.25
CA TRP A 129 9.87 -9.39 -15.31
C TRP A 129 10.21 -8.12 -16.11
N HIS A 130 9.46 -7.76 -17.16
CA HIS A 130 9.79 -6.58 -17.97
C HIS A 130 9.52 -5.26 -17.24
N PRO A 131 8.29 -4.95 -16.79
CA PRO A 131 8.03 -3.75 -16.00
C PRO A 131 8.71 -3.77 -14.63
N ARG A 132 8.96 -4.97 -14.07
CA ARG A 132 9.76 -5.13 -12.84
C ARG A 132 11.27 -4.89 -13.04
N GLU A 133 11.71 -4.65 -14.28
CA GLU A 133 13.12 -4.51 -14.65
C GLU A 133 13.98 -5.67 -14.14
N LYS A 134 13.46 -6.90 -14.28
CA LYS A 134 14.11 -8.15 -13.89
C LYS A 134 14.56 -8.10 -12.43
N SER A 135 15.81 -8.43 -12.12
CA SER A 135 16.37 -8.43 -10.76
C SER A 135 16.26 -7.09 -10.03
N ARG A 136 16.07 -5.97 -10.73
CA ARG A 136 15.86 -4.68 -10.09
C ARG A 136 14.64 -4.66 -9.18
N GLY A 137 13.60 -5.44 -9.49
CA GLY A 137 12.49 -5.67 -8.57
C GLY A 137 11.52 -4.49 -8.44
N LEU A 138 11.35 -3.68 -9.51
CA LEU A 138 10.40 -2.58 -9.49
C LEU A 138 8.95 -3.08 -9.38
N LEU A 139 8.20 -2.50 -8.46
CA LEU A 139 6.76 -2.73 -8.33
C LEU A 139 6.05 -1.99 -9.46
N ALA A 140 5.14 -2.69 -10.13
CA ALA A 140 4.46 -2.21 -11.32
C ALA A 140 3.05 -2.82 -11.43
N ASP A 141 2.29 -2.75 -10.34
CA ASP A 141 0.89 -3.16 -10.27
C ASP A 141 -0.04 -1.93 -10.25
N GLN A 142 -1.32 -2.12 -9.89
CA GLN A 142 -2.19 -1.03 -9.46
C GLN A 142 -1.57 -0.34 -8.23
N ILE A 143 -1.91 0.93 -7.99
CA ILE A 143 -1.31 1.73 -6.91
C ILE A 143 -1.47 1.02 -5.54
N ARG A 144 -2.62 0.39 -5.29
CA ARG A 144 -2.84 -0.42 -4.10
C ARG A 144 -1.96 -1.68 -4.05
N GLY A 145 -1.72 -2.34 -5.18
CA GLY A 145 -0.82 -3.50 -5.23
C GLY A 145 0.60 -3.11 -4.87
N ASP A 146 1.09 -2.00 -5.43
CA ASP A 146 2.37 -1.39 -5.04
C ASP A 146 2.41 -1.05 -3.54
N ALA A 147 1.32 -0.50 -2.98
CA ALA A 147 1.22 -0.17 -1.56
C ALA A 147 1.43 -1.39 -0.66
N TRP A 148 0.64 -2.44 -0.86
CA TRP A 148 0.73 -3.65 -0.03
C TRP A 148 2.00 -4.46 -0.27
N ALA A 149 2.54 -4.42 -1.49
CA ALA A 149 3.85 -4.96 -1.78
C ALA A 149 4.94 -4.23 -0.98
N LEU A 150 4.96 -2.90 -0.97
CA LEU A 150 5.91 -2.12 -0.16
C LEU A 150 5.78 -2.41 1.33
N ARG A 151 4.55 -2.52 1.85
CA ARG A 151 4.32 -2.94 3.24
C ARG A 151 4.95 -4.30 3.51
N ASN A 152 4.63 -5.33 2.72
CA ASN A 152 5.16 -6.68 2.92
C ASN A 152 6.69 -6.73 2.79
N LEU A 153 7.28 -6.02 1.82
CA LEU A 153 8.74 -5.92 1.66
C LEU A 153 9.39 -5.27 2.89
N GLY A 154 8.84 -4.15 3.37
CA GLY A 154 9.33 -3.45 4.56
C GLY A 154 9.20 -4.27 5.83
N ASP A 155 8.04 -4.89 6.04
CA ASP A 155 7.77 -5.79 7.15
C ASP A 155 8.78 -6.96 7.16
N ALA A 156 8.96 -7.66 6.03
CA ALA A 156 9.87 -8.78 5.91
C ALA A 156 11.35 -8.39 6.09
N ALA A 157 11.79 -7.28 5.49
CA ALA A 157 13.13 -6.77 5.68
C ALA A 157 13.40 -6.41 7.14
N TRP A 158 12.40 -5.87 7.84
CA TRP A 158 12.56 -5.43 9.22
C TRP A 158 12.58 -6.58 10.22
N VAL A 159 11.76 -7.62 10.03
CA VAL A 159 11.79 -8.80 10.91
C VAL A 159 12.87 -9.81 10.56
N ALA A 160 13.56 -9.62 9.43
CA ALA A 160 14.60 -10.52 9.01
C ALA A 160 15.70 -10.65 10.07
N THR A 161 16.20 -11.88 10.26
CA THR A 161 17.33 -12.12 11.16
C THR A 161 18.54 -11.33 10.67
N ASP A 162 19.24 -10.64 11.56
CA ASP A 162 20.43 -9.89 11.19
C ASP A 162 21.46 -10.78 10.47
N GLY A 163 21.89 -10.34 9.28
CA GLY A 163 22.84 -11.07 8.44
C GLY A 163 22.22 -12.14 7.53
N ASP A 164 20.90 -12.36 7.57
CA ASP A 164 20.21 -13.20 6.60
C ASP A 164 20.24 -12.58 5.20
N ALA A 165 20.29 -13.45 4.17
CA ALA A 165 20.29 -13.02 2.77
C ALA A 165 19.00 -12.26 2.40
N GLU A 166 17.86 -12.60 3.02
CA GLU A 166 16.56 -11.97 2.81
C GLU A 166 16.53 -10.52 3.28
N GLN A 167 17.26 -10.19 4.36
CA GLN A 167 17.38 -8.80 4.84
C GLN A 167 17.98 -7.93 3.73
N ALA A 168 19.18 -8.29 3.26
CA ALA A 168 19.87 -7.54 2.21
C ALA A 168 19.07 -7.50 0.90
N TYR A 169 18.45 -8.62 0.52
CA TYR A 169 17.63 -8.75 -0.68
C TYR A 169 16.43 -7.78 -0.66
N PHE A 170 15.61 -7.83 0.39
CA PHE A 170 14.42 -6.98 0.46
C PHE A 170 14.78 -5.50 0.63
N GLU A 171 15.81 -5.17 1.42
CA GLU A 171 16.31 -3.81 1.53
C GLU A 171 16.73 -3.22 0.18
N GLU A 172 17.41 -4.02 -0.66
CA GLU A 172 17.78 -3.59 -2.00
C GLU A 172 16.54 -3.30 -2.85
N LYS A 173 15.51 -4.16 -2.81
CA LYS A 173 14.30 -3.95 -3.61
C LYS A 173 13.50 -2.74 -3.12
N ILE A 174 13.46 -2.49 -1.81
CA ILE A 174 12.89 -1.26 -1.25
C ILE A 174 13.65 -0.04 -1.80
N ARG A 175 14.98 -0.02 -1.71
CA ARG A 175 15.82 1.08 -2.21
C ARG A 175 15.60 1.33 -3.71
N ASN A 176 15.62 0.28 -4.54
CA ASN A 176 15.38 0.38 -5.98
C ASN A 176 14.00 1.01 -6.29
N ASN A 177 12.96 0.63 -5.54
CA ASN A 177 11.61 1.18 -5.70
C ASN A 177 11.50 2.63 -5.25
N LEU A 178 12.13 3.00 -4.13
CA LEU A 178 12.17 4.38 -3.64
C LEU A 178 12.91 5.29 -4.62
N GLU A 179 14.10 4.88 -5.09
CA GLU A 179 14.88 5.60 -6.09
C GLU A 179 14.07 5.82 -7.37
N ARG A 180 13.45 4.77 -7.90
CA ARG A 180 12.59 4.87 -9.09
C ARG A 180 11.42 5.82 -8.85
N ARG A 181 10.73 5.70 -7.72
CA ARG A 181 9.55 6.52 -7.42
C ARG A 181 9.92 8.00 -7.30
N ILE A 182 11.01 8.29 -6.59
CA ILE A 182 11.56 9.64 -6.43
C ILE A 182 11.95 10.22 -7.78
N ALA A 183 12.67 9.44 -8.60
CA ALA A 183 13.11 9.88 -9.92
C ALA A 183 11.93 10.19 -10.84
N VAL A 184 10.84 9.41 -10.79
CA VAL A 184 9.66 9.69 -11.62
C VAL A 184 8.86 10.87 -11.06
N MET A 185 8.60 10.92 -9.75
CA MET A 185 7.79 11.97 -9.13
C MET A 185 8.44 13.34 -9.21
N TYR A 186 9.77 13.43 -9.01
CA TYR A 186 10.51 14.69 -8.87
C TYR A 186 11.58 14.93 -9.95
N GLY A 187 11.84 13.97 -10.84
CA GLY A 187 12.81 14.17 -11.93
C GLY A 187 12.36 15.28 -12.86
N PRO A 188 13.26 15.91 -13.63
CA PRO A 188 12.88 16.96 -14.57
C PRO A 188 12.27 16.38 -15.87
N PRO A 189 11.08 16.82 -16.30
CA PRO A 189 10.12 17.68 -15.58
C PRO A 189 9.36 16.91 -14.48
N GLU A 190 9.07 17.59 -13.36
CA GLU A 190 8.32 17.01 -12.23
C GLU A 190 7.00 16.40 -12.72
N PHE A 191 6.60 15.24 -12.16
CA PHE A 191 5.48 14.46 -12.70
C PHE A 191 4.17 15.27 -12.75
N ASN A 192 3.85 15.97 -11.66
CA ASN A 192 2.87 17.06 -11.61
C ASN A 192 2.98 17.81 -10.29
N ARG A 193 2.45 19.04 -10.25
CA ARG A 193 2.56 19.94 -9.08
C ARG A 193 1.62 19.57 -7.94
N ILE A 194 0.46 19.00 -8.25
CA ILE A 194 -0.60 18.72 -7.26
C ILE A 194 -0.38 17.43 -6.48
N GLY A 195 0.55 16.56 -6.90
CA GLY A 195 0.84 15.30 -6.22
C GLY A 195 -0.01 14.10 -6.62
N ALA A 196 -0.75 14.18 -7.73
CA ALA A 196 -1.58 13.08 -8.22
C ALA A 196 -0.72 11.92 -8.77
N TRP A 197 -1.14 10.67 -8.58
CA TRP A 197 -0.39 9.49 -9.03
C TRP A 197 -1.27 8.45 -9.72
N GLY A 198 -0.69 7.67 -10.64
CA GLY A 198 -1.40 6.62 -11.38
C GLY A 198 -2.58 7.16 -12.21
N LEU A 199 -2.25 8.11 -13.08
CA LEU A 199 -3.15 8.76 -14.03
C LEU A 199 -3.78 7.71 -14.96
N ARG A 200 -5.10 7.79 -15.13
CA ARG A 200 -5.91 6.88 -15.95
C ARG A 200 -6.77 7.69 -16.92
N THR A 201 -7.04 7.15 -18.10
CA THR A 201 -8.12 7.67 -18.96
C THR A 201 -9.48 7.35 -18.34
N VAL A 202 -10.56 7.94 -18.87
CA VAL A 202 -11.93 7.58 -18.47
C VAL A 202 -12.24 6.10 -18.70
N GLU A 203 -11.66 5.49 -19.75
CA GLU A 203 -11.83 4.08 -20.09
C GLU A 203 -11.11 3.18 -19.07
N ASP A 204 -9.84 3.45 -18.79
CA ASP A 204 -9.04 2.71 -17.81
C ASP A 204 -9.63 2.85 -16.40
N ALA A 205 -10.18 4.03 -16.08
CA ALA A 205 -10.85 4.29 -14.81
C ALA A 205 -12.28 3.73 -14.75
N ARG A 206 -12.83 3.25 -15.88
CA ARG A 206 -14.19 2.70 -16.06
C ARG A 206 -15.30 3.69 -15.70
N ILE A 207 -15.13 4.96 -16.08
CA ILE A 207 -16.14 6.00 -15.88
C ILE A 207 -17.27 5.81 -16.91
N GLN A 208 -18.47 5.53 -16.43
CA GLN A 208 -19.65 5.42 -17.27
C GLN A 208 -20.20 6.82 -17.60
N ASN A 209 -20.50 7.07 -18.88
CA ASN A 209 -21.10 8.31 -19.37
C ASN A 209 -20.40 9.58 -18.83
N PRO A 210 -19.07 9.73 -19.01
CA PRO A 210 -18.35 10.86 -18.43
C PRO A 210 -18.86 12.18 -19.00
N ALA A 211 -19.02 13.20 -18.16
CA ALA A 211 -19.40 14.54 -18.61
C ALA A 211 -18.32 15.18 -19.50
N ASN A 212 -17.09 14.67 -19.44
CA ASN A 212 -16.00 14.97 -20.37
C ASN A 212 -15.23 13.67 -20.67
N PRO A 213 -15.23 13.16 -21.91
CA PRO A 213 -14.54 11.92 -22.26
C PRO A 213 -13.00 12.04 -22.22
N ARG A 214 -12.47 13.26 -22.10
CA ARG A 214 -11.02 13.51 -22.03
C ARG A 214 -10.48 13.58 -20.62
N TRP A 215 -11.28 13.40 -19.58
CA TRP A 215 -10.78 13.49 -18.21
C TRP A 215 -9.63 12.51 -17.95
N ILE A 216 -8.65 13.00 -17.20
CA ILE A 216 -7.64 12.18 -16.53
C ILE A 216 -8.08 11.97 -15.10
N ILE A 217 -8.09 10.71 -14.70
CA ILE A 217 -8.67 10.23 -13.46
C ILE A 217 -7.58 9.62 -12.59
N THR A 218 -7.67 9.83 -11.28
CA THR A 218 -6.98 9.03 -10.28
C THR A 218 -7.97 8.34 -9.32
N ALA A 219 -7.44 7.47 -8.46
CA ALA A 219 -8.14 6.77 -7.39
C ALA A 219 -7.49 7.17 -6.05
N PRO A 220 -7.97 8.25 -5.40
CA PRO A 220 -7.26 8.85 -4.26
C PRO A 220 -7.16 7.90 -3.05
N TRP A 221 -8.08 6.94 -2.93
CA TRP A 221 -8.00 5.90 -1.90
C TRP A 221 -6.84 4.92 -2.12
N GLU A 222 -6.44 4.63 -3.37
CA GLU A 222 -5.25 3.81 -3.61
C GLU A 222 -3.97 4.60 -3.28
N GLU A 223 -3.97 5.90 -3.56
CA GLU A 223 -2.88 6.81 -3.17
C GLU A 223 -2.74 6.89 -1.64
N ASP A 224 -3.84 6.89 -0.88
CA ASP A 224 -3.79 6.84 0.60
C ASP A 224 -3.08 5.59 1.11
N TYR A 225 -3.32 4.44 0.49
CA TYR A 225 -2.71 3.17 0.90
C TYR A 225 -1.20 3.20 0.63
N LEU A 226 -0.82 3.74 -0.53
CA LEU A 226 0.58 3.90 -0.92
C LEU A 226 1.30 4.92 -0.03
N LEU A 227 0.64 6.04 0.29
CA LEU A 227 1.13 7.05 1.22
C LEU A 227 1.35 6.46 2.61
N TRP A 228 0.39 5.69 3.14
CA TRP A 228 0.55 4.99 4.42
C TRP A 228 1.75 4.03 4.35
N SER A 229 1.90 3.28 3.27
CA SER A 229 3.00 2.31 3.12
C SER A 229 4.36 2.99 3.06
N PHE A 230 4.47 4.16 2.41
CA PHE A 230 5.69 4.96 2.48
C PHE A 230 5.94 5.52 3.87
N HIS A 231 4.90 5.97 4.57
CA HIS A 231 5.04 6.43 5.95
C HIS A 231 5.54 5.31 6.87
N HIS A 232 4.96 4.11 6.76
CA HIS A 232 5.41 2.92 7.46
C HIS A 232 6.89 2.62 7.20
N LEU A 233 7.35 2.69 5.94
CA LEU A 233 8.77 2.55 5.63
C LEU A 233 9.65 3.62 6.31
N VAL A 234 9.19 4.86 6.43
CA VAL A 234 9.90 5.89 7.21
C VAL A 234 10.01 5.49 8.68
N GLU A 235 8.95 4.92 9.27
CA GLU A 235 8.95 4.43 10.65
C GLU A 235 9.94 3.30 10.89
N LEU A 236 10.09 2.42 9.90
CA LEU A 236 11.02 1.31 9.94
C LEU A 236 12.47 1.71 9.65
N GLY A 237 12.72 2.97 9.22
CA GLY A 237 14.06 3.54 9.06
C GLY A 237 14.46 3.89 7.62
N TRP A 238 13.63 3.59 6.61
CA TRP A 238 13.86 4.00 5.22
C TRP A 238 13.38 5.44 4.99
N HIS A 239 14.11 6.40 5.55
CA HIS A 239 13.72 7.81 5.59
C HIS A 239 13.51 8.46 4.20
N ASP A 240 14.15 7.96 3.14
CA ASP A 240 13.91 8.43 1.76
C ASP A 240 12.46 8.24 1.30
N ALA A 241 11.71 7.31 1.90
CA ALA A 241 10.29 7.11 1.64
C ALA A 241 9.43 8.33 2.02
N ALA A 242 9.95 9.27 2.83
CA ALA A 242 9.29 10.54 3.10
C ALA A 242 9.06 11.35 1.82
N ARG A 243 9.98 11.29 0.84
CA ARG A 243 9.85 12.05 -0.41
C ARG A 243 8.62 11.64 -1.23
N PRO A 244 8.44 10.37 -1.65
CA PRO A 244 7.24 9.99 -2.39
C PRO A 244 5.96 10.05 -1.54
N ARG A 245 6.05 9.89 -0.20
CA ARG A 245 4.92 10.17 0.71
C ARG A 245 4.46 11.63 0.61
N ASP A 246 5.41 12.56 0.69
CA ASP A 246 5.14 14.00 0.69
C ASP A 246 4.66 14.50 -0.68
N PHE A 247 5.06 13.84 -1.77
CA PHE A 247 4.46 14.07 -3.09
C PHE A 247 2.95 13.83 -3.06
N LEU A 248 2.50 12.66 -2.58
CA LEU A 248 1.08 12.28 -2.52
C LEU A 248 0.29 13.15 -1.52
N LEU A 249 0.93 13.57 -0.42
CA LEU A 249 0.30 14.45 0.57
C LEU A 249 -0.15 15.80 -0.01
N ARG A 250 0.48 16.29 -1.09
CA ARG A 250 0.06 17.54 -1.74
C ARG A 250 -1.40 17.50 -2.17
N LEU A 251 -1.85 16.43 -2.84
CA LEU A 251 -3.23 16.32 -3.31
C LEU A 251 -4.18 16.12 -2.13
N ARG A 252 -3.80 15.21 -1.22
CA ARG A 252 -4.61 14.84 -0.05
C ARG A 252 -4.87 16.03 0.87
N VAL A 253 -3.85 16.84 1.17
CA VAL A 253 -4.00 18.04 1.99
C VAL A 253 -4.75 19.13 1.24
N ALA A 254 -4.39 19.38 -0.02
CA ALA A 254 -4.93 20.51 -0.75
C ALA A 254 -6.43 20.35 -1.08
N THR A 255 -6.90 19.13 -1.36
CA THR A 255 -8.35 18.87 -1.57
C THR A 255 -9.22 19.19 -0.35
N LEU A 256 -8.64 19.34 0.85
CA LEU A 256 -9.35 19.70 2.08
C LEU A 256 -9.17 21.18 2.48
N LEU A 257 -8.18 21.89 1.92
CA LEU A 257 -7.81 23.24 2.33
C LEU A 257 -8.07 24.34 1.28
N HIS A 258 -8.61 23.99 0.11
CA HIS A 258 -8.89 24.96 -0.97
C HIS A 258 -10.36 25.34 -1.09
N ALA A 259 -11.15 25.30 -0.02
CA ALA A 259 -12.51 25.84 -0.04
C ALA A 259 -12.46 27.38 -0.25
N PRO A 260 -13.39 27.98 -1.04
CA PRO A 260 -14.53 27.37 -1.71
C PRO A 260 -14.22 26.80 -3.10
N ASP A 261 -12.99 26.96 -3.61
CA ASP A 261 -12.61 26.55 -4.96
C ASP A 261 -12.68 25.03 -5.16
N PHE A 262 -12.45 24.25 -4.09
CA PHE A 262 -12.70 22.81 -4.03
C PHE A 262 -13.54 22.48 -2.77
N ASP A 263 -14.70 21.84 -2.94
CA ASP A 263 -15.54 21.41 -1.82
C ASP A 263 -14.86 20.23 -1.08
N PRO A 264 -14.53 20.34 0.22
CA PRO A 264 -13.84 19.28 0.95
C PRO A 264 -14.65 17.97 1.03
N ARG A 265 -15.97 18.01 0.81
CA ARG A 265 -16.81 16.80 0.70
C ARG A 265 -16.64 16.05 -0.62
N LEU A 266 -15.83 16.56 -1.54
CA LEU A 266 -15.39 15.88 -2.77
C LEU A 266 -13.97 15.32 -2.63
N ALA A 267 -13.36 15.35 -1.44
CA ALA A 267 -11.96 14.96 -1.25
C ALA A 267 -11.74 13.44 -1.16
N THR A 268 -12.78 12.66 -0.84
CA THR A 268 -12.66 11.21 -0.60
C THR A 268 -13.50 10.33 -1.56
N PRO A 269 -13.55 10.62 -2.88
CA PRO A 269 -14.34 9.84 -3.83
C PRO A 269 -13.60 8.56 -4.23
N TYR A 270 -14.32 7.63 -4.85
CA TYR A 270 -13.69 6.44 -5.45
C TYR A 270 -12.81 6.79 -6.66
N ARG A 271 -13.20 7.82 -7.43
CA ARG A 271 -12.49 8.34 -8.60
C ARG A 271 -12.47 9.86 -8.53
N MET A 272 -11.35 10.46 -8.91
CA MET A 272 -11.15 11.91 -8.87
C MET A 272 -10.62 12.40 -10.21
N VAL A 273 -11.20 13.48 -10.75
CA VAL A 273 -10.64 14.16 -11.91
C VAL A 273 -9.43 14.97 -11.46
N VAL A 274 -8.30 14.77 -12.12
CA VAL A 274 -7.06 15.52 -11.86
C VAL A 274 -6.55 16.28 -13.07
N GLY A 275 -7.16 16.07 -14.24
CA GLY A 275 -6.69 16.68 -15.48
C GLY A 275 -7.53 16.30 -16.68
N GLU A 276 -6.96 16.52 -17.86
CA GLU A 276 -7.52 16.10 -19.14
C GLU A 276 -6.43 15.67 -20.12
N GLN A 277 -6.80 14.82 -21.08
CA GLN A 277 -5.96 14.54 -22.22
C GLN A 277 -5.84 15.80 -23.07
N ALA A 278 -4.64 16.13 -23.52
CA ALA A 278 -4.38 17.11 -24.57
C ALA A 278 -4.79 16.56 -25.96
N ALA A 279 -4.73 17.41 -26.99
CA ALA A 279 -5.13 17.03 -28.35
C ALA A 279 -4.28 15.88 -28.93
N ASP A 280 -3.04 15.74 -28.44
CA ASP A 280 -2.11 14.65 -28.77
C ASP A 280 -2.32 13.39 -27.90
N GLY A 281 -3.33 13.37 -27.02
CA GLY A 281 -3.66 12.27 -26.12
C GLY A 281 -2.85 12.26 -24.81
N ARG A 282 -1.85 13.14 -24.65
CA ARG A 282 -1.00 13.20 -23.46
C ARG A 282 -1.80 13.70 -22.24
N PRO A 283 -1.65 13.11 -21.05
CA PRO A 283 -2.29 13.64 -19.85
C PRO A 283 -1.73 15.01 -19.47
N VAL A 284 -2.61 15.96 -19.19
CA VAL A 284 -2.30 17.28 -18.63
C VAL A 284 -3.04 17.40 -17.31
N VAL A 285 -2.29 17.44 -16.21
CA VAL A 285 -2.82 17.59 -14.86
C VAL A 285 -3.14 19.06 -14.61
N TYR A 286 -4.31 19.35 -14.04
CA TYR A 286 -4.72 20.70 -13.68
C TYR A 286 -3.90 21.22 -12.50
N ASP A 287 -3.58 22.52 -12.51
CA ASP A 287 -2.95 23.23 -11.40
C ASP A 287 -3.85 24.36 -10.81
N ASP A 288 -5.07 24.50 -11.33
CA ASP A 288 -6.11 25.43 -10.84
C ASP A 288 -7.17 24.68 -10.01
N TRP A 289 -7.28 25.03 -8.73
CA TRP A 289 -8.24 24.44 -7.80
C TRP A 289 -9.70 24.71 -8.16
N LYS A 290 -10.02 25.84 -8.80
CA LYS A 290 -11.37 26.12 -9.28
C LYS A 290 -11.79 25.17 -10.39
N VAL A 291 -10.84 24.84 -11.28
CA VAL A 291 -11.06 23.85 -12.34
C VAL A 291 -11.23 22.47 -11.71
N LEU A 292 -10.32 22.06 -10.82
CA LEU A 292 -10.42 20.78 -10.11
C LEU A 292 -11.76 20.63 -9.38
N GLY A 293 -12.19 21.64 -8.62
CA GLY A 293 -13.46 21.60 -7.89
C GLY A 293 -14.66 21.49 -8.81
N ARG A 294 -14.71 22.31 -9.88
CA ARG A 294 -15.79 22.26 -10.87
C ARG A 294 -15.87 20.90 -11.57
N GLU A 295 -14.75 20.35 -12.04
CA GLU A 295 -14.77 19.07 -12.75
C GLU A 295 -15.09 17.90 -11.81
N ASN A 296 -14.62 17.92 -10.57
CA ASN A 296 -15.00 16.88 -9.59
C ASN A 296 -16.46 16.98 -9.17
N ALA A 297 -17.05 18.18 -9.07
CA ALA A 297 -18.49 18.34 -8.84
C ALA A 297 -19.35 17.85 -10.00
N ARG A 298 -18.79 17.76 -11.22
CA ARG A 298 -19.43 17.13 -12.39
C ARG A 298 -19.30 15.60 -12.39
N LEU A 299 -18.26 15.06 -11.76
CA LEU A 299 -18.03 13.61 -11.67
C LEU A 299 -18.79 12.98 -10.49
N SER A 300 -18.76 13.61 -9.32
CA SER A 300 -19.24 13.04 -8.06
C SER A 300 -20.10 14.02 -7.29
N LYS A 301 -21.02 13.48 -6.49
CA LYS A 301 -21.79 14.28 -5.53
C LYS A 301 -20.96 14.48 -4.25
N PRO A 302 -21.01 15.65 -3.60
CA PRO A 302 -20.43 15.86 -2.29
C PRO A 302 -20.97 14.83 -1.28
N ASP A 303 -20.09 13.99 -0.73
CA ASP A 303 -20.43 12.96 0.24
C ASP A 303 -19.18 12.53 1.02
N VAL A 304 -19.36 12.25 2.31
CA VAL A 304 -18.28 11.77 3.19
C VAL A 304 -18.82 10.57 3.97
N PRO A 305 -18.76 9.35 3.39
CA PRO A 305 -19.25 8.16 4.06
C PRO A 305 -18.56 7.93 5.39
N ASN A 306 -19.35 7.62 6.43
CA ASN A 306 -18.88 7.57 7.80
C ASN A 306 -19.02 6.16 8.40
N TYR A 307 -18.30 5.20 7.82
CA TYR A 307 -18.11 3.86 8.36
C TYR A 307 -16.61 3.50 8.30
N GLY A 308 -16.12 2.64 9.18
CA GLY A 308 -14.69 2.53 9.51
C GLY A 308 -13.81 2.02 8.37
N ASN A 309 -14.39 1.35 7.38
CA ASN A 309 -13.70 0.92 6.15
C ASN A 309 -14.01 1.78 4.91
N SER A 310 -14.51 2.99 5.09
CA SER A 310 -14.71 3.94 3.97
C SER A 310 -13.41 4.66 3.61
N TYR A 311 -13.37 5.20 2.40
CA TYR A 311 -12.21 5.99 1.92
C TYR A 311 -12.00 7.29 2.68
N ALA A 312 -13.00 7.76 3.43
CA ALA A 312 -12.80 8.87 4.34
C ALA A 312 -11.85 8.52 5.49
N TYR A 313 -11.86 7.27 5.97
CA TYR A 313 -10.97 6.83 7.02
C TYR A 313 -9.56 6.46 6.51
N SER A 314 -9.41 5.99 5.27
CA SER A 314 -8.08 5.89 4.65
C SER A 314 -7.45 7.26 4.44
N ALA A 315 -8.24 8.23 3.97
CA ALA A 315 -7.80 9.61 3.83
C ALA A 315 -7.41 10.22 5.19
N ARG A 316 -8.19 9.95 6.24
CA ARG A 316 -7.87 10.33 7.61
C ARG A 316 -6.53 9.75 8.06
N ALA A 317 -6.31 8.44 7.86
CA ALA A 317 -5.03 7.80 8.18
C ALA A 317 -3.86 8.39 7.39
N ALA A 318 -4.05 8.70 6.10
CA ALA A 318 -3.03 9.36 5.29
C ALA A 318 -2.68 10.77 5.80
N LEU A 319 -3.68 11.54 6.27
CA LEU A 319 -3.44 12.83 6.90
C LEU A 319 -2.69 12.70 8.23
N VAL A 320 -2.97 11.65 9.02
CA VAL A 320 -2.19 11.32 10.21
C VAL A 320 -0.72 11.07 9.87
N CYS A 321 -0.44 10.32 8.80
CA CYS A 321 0.93 10.15 8.29
C CYS A 321 1.60 11.48 7.93
N GLY A 322 0.84 12.45 7.38
CA GLY A 322 1.31 13.81 7.12
C GLY A 322 1.58 14.60 8.40
N VAL A 323 0.73 14.47 9.42
CA VAL A 323 0.93 15.09 10.73
C VAL A 323 2.21 14.58 11.39
N ASP A 324 2.38 13.26 11.42
CA ASP A 324 3.58 12.61 11.97
C ASP A 324 4.84 12.97 11.17
N GLY A 325 4.69 13.13 9.85
CA GLY A 325 5.76 13.55 8.95
C GLY A 325 6.08 15.04 8.98
N GLY A 326 5.32 15.86 9.72
CA GLY A 326 5.49 17.31 9.76
C GLY A 326 5.11 18.03 8.45
N PHE A 327 4.26 17.44 7.61
CA PHE A 327 3.87 18.01 6.33
C PHE A 327 2.98 19.25 6.53
N PRO A 328 3.28 20.39 5.88
CA PRO A 328 2.50 21.62 6.02
C PRO A 328 1.01 21.43 5.71
N GLY A 329 0.14 21.97 6.57
CA GLY A 329 -1.32 21.88 6.41
C GLY A 329 -1.94 20.52 6.78
N ALA A 330 -1.17 19.45 6.98
CA ALA A 330 -1.73 18.12 7.28
C ALA A 330 -2.61 18.10 8.54
N ARG A 331 -2.21 18.82 9.59
CA ARG A 331 -3.00 18.93 10.84
C ARG A 331 -4.31 19.69 10.64
N GLU A 332 -4.28 20.74 9.83
CA GLU A 332 -5.47 21.54 9.50
C GLU A 332 -6.43 20.72 8.63
N ALA A 333 -5.91 20.06 7.60
CA ALA A 333 -6.68 19.17 6.72
C ALA A 333 -7.30 18.00 7.49
N LEU A 334 -6.56 17.41 8.45
CA LEU A 334 -7.10 16.37 9.35
C LEU A 334 -8.29 16.90 10.15
N ALA A 335 -8.18 18.11 10.72
CA ALA A 335 -9.28 18.72 11.47
C ALA A 335 -10.50 19.01 10.59
N VAL A 336 -10.30 19.48 9.34
CA VAL A 336 -11.40 19.66 8.37
C VAL A 336 -12.12 18.35 8.10
N LEU A 337 -11.37 17.28 7.79
CA LEU A 337 -11.96 15.97 7.48
C LEU A 337 -12.68 15.36 8.69
N GLU A 338 -12.08 15.43 9.89
CA GLU A 338 -12.72 14.96 11.12
C GLU A 338 -13.99 15.74 11.46
N GLY A 339 -14.04 17.04 11.11
CA GLY A 339 -15.25 17.86 11.22
C GLY A 339 -16.39 17.42 10.29
N LEU A 340 -16.06 16.73 9.19
CA LEU A 340 -17.02 16.11 8.26
C LEU A 340 -17.42 14.69 8.67
N LEU A 341 -16.77 14.11 9.69
CA LEU A 341 -16.99 12.75 10.19
C LEU A 341 -17.53 12.78 11.63
N PRO A 342 -18.84 13.04 11.84
CA PRO A 342 -19.42 13.11 13.18
C PRO A 342 -19.30 11.76 13.89
N GLY A 343 -18.89 11.76 15.18
CA GLY A 343 -18.75 10.52 15.95
C GLY A 343 -17.65 9.58 15.44
N HIS A 344 -16.67 10.08 14.68
CA HIS A 344 -15.64 9.23 14.06
C HIS A 344 -14.86 8.34 15.03
N ARG A 345 -14.73 8.76 16.30
CA ARG A 345 -14.11 7.97 17.35
C ARG A 345 -14.91 6.70 17.66
N ASP A 346 -16.23 6.80 17.74
CA ASP A 346 -17.11 5.66 18.00
C ASP A 346 -17.13 4.70 16.81
N VAL A 347 -17.13 5.25 15.59
CA VAL A 347 -17.02 4.45 14.36
C VAL A 347 -15.71 3.65 14.35
N MET A 348 -14.57 4.29 14.61
CA MET A 348 -13.27 3.60 14.68
C MET A 348 -13.17 2.62 15.87
N ALA A 349 -13.89 2.86 16.97
CA ALA A 349 -13.94 1.91 18.08
C ALA A 349 -14.64 0.60 17.69
N GLY A 350 -15.69 0.67 16.85
CA GLY A 350 -16.38 -0.52 16.32
C GLY A 350 -15.66 -1.18 15.14
N GLU A 351 -15.13 -0.37 14.23
CA GLU A 351 -14.51 -0.78 12.96
C GLU A 351 -13.08 -0.20 12.82
N PRO A 352 -12.09 -0.74 13.55
CA PRO A 352 -10.77 -0.10 13.69
C PRO A 352 -9.82 -0.26 12.50
N PHE A 353 -10.31 -0.53 11.29
CA PHE A 353 -9.48 -0.75 10.08
C PHE A 353 -8.38 0.31 9.88
N TRP A 354 -8.76 1.57 10.12
CA TRP A 354 -7.95 2.76 9.92
C TRP A 354 -7.90 3.60 11.20
N ALA A 355 -8.01 2.96 12.38
CA ALA A 355 -7.94 3.59 13.70
C ALA A 355 -6.52 4.04 14.07
N ILE A 356 -5.86 4.74 13.15
CA ILE A 356 -4.51 5.30 13.29
C ILE A 356 -4.65 6.71 13.85
N VAL A 357 -3.83 7.04 14.85
CA VAL A 357 -3.84 8.34 15.53
C VAL A 357 -2.47 9.00 15.42
N PRO A 358 -2.39 10.35 15.37
CA PRO A 358 -1.11 11.02 15.37
C PRO A 358 -0.26 10.61 16.55
N ARG A 359 1.01 10.39 16.32
CA ARG A 359 1.93 10.11 17.41
C ARG A 359 2.10 11.35 18.28
N PRO A 360 2.24 11.18 19.61
CA PRO A 360 2.71 12.27 20.44
C PRO A 360 4.08 12.73 19.92
N ALA A 361 4.36 14.03 20.01
CA ALA A 361 5.66 14.57 19.60
C ALA A 361 6.77 13.76 20.30
N ALA A 362 7.48 12.93 19.54
CA ALA A 362 8.49 12.06 20.13
C ALA A 362 9.67 12.93 20.58
N PRO A 363 10.27 12.66 21.76
CA PRO A 363 11.63 13.10 22.01
C PRO A 363 12.55 12.46 20.96
N MET A 364 13.52 13.25 20.47
CA MET A 364 14.51 12.87 19.43
C MET A 364 14.89 11.37 19.47
N PRO A 365 14.87 10.65 18.33
CA PRO A 365 15.21 9.24 18.31
C PRO A 365 16.64 9.02 18.80
N ARG A 366 16.83 8.01 19.68
CA ARG A 366 18.18 7.50 19.99
C ARG A 366 18.76 6.96 18.69
N ARG A 367 19.92 7.48 18.28
CA ARG A 367 20.71 6.92 17.17
C ARG A 367 20.84 5.41 17.37
N ARG A 368 20.62 4.63 16.31
CA ARG A 368 21.11 3.24 16.27
C ARG A 368 22.59 3.31 16.65
N VAL A 369 22.96 2.58 17.69
CA VAL A 369 24.36 2.41 18.06
C VAL A 369 24.97 1.64 16.91
N GLU A 370 25.74 2.32 16.07
CA GLU A 370 26.68 1.65 15.19
C GLU A 370 27.58 0.81 16.09
N ALA A 371 27.54 -0.51 15.91
CA ALA A 371 28.45 -1.41 16.58
C ALA A 371 29.86 -1.04 16.13
N GLY A 372 30.53 -0.21 16.93
CA GLY A 372 31.92 0.14 16.75
C GLY A 372 32.72 -1.16 16.78
N ILE A 373 33.31 -1.48 15.63
CA ILE A 373 34.31 -2.52 15.51
C ILE A 373 35.47 -2.08 16.41
N GLY A 374 35.56 -2.68 17.59
CA GLY A 374 36.76 -2.63 18.41
C GLY A 374 37.91 -3.22 17.59
N ARG A 375 38.92 -2.41 17.32
CA ARG A 375 40.26 -2.88 17.03
C ARG A 375 41.12 -2.45 18.21
N ASP A 376 41.64 -3.48 18.88
CA ASP A 376 42.83 -3.59 19.73
C ASP A 376 43.39 -2.33 20.41
#